data_AF-A0A840I668-F1
#
_entry.id   AF-A0A840I668-F1
#
_cell.length_a   1.000
_cell.length_b   1.000
_cell.length_c   1.000
_cell.angle_alpha   90.00
_cell.angle_beta   90.00
_cell.angle_gamma   90.00
#
_symmetry.space_group_name_H-M   'P 1'
#
loop_
_entity.id
_entity.type
_entity.pdbx_description
1 polymer ?
#
loop_
_entity_poly.entity_id
_entity_poly.type
_entity_poly.pdbx_seq_one_letter_code
_entity_poly.pdbx_strand_id
1 'polypeptide(L)'
;MRSFRILVDAGLFGIGGGVVVVPALYAVFDATGAAESEQMKLAVGTSLAAIIVTSIRSLRGHSKSGRVDWSVLRWWGPFIAAGSLGGAGLARIVSVDVLTLIFSVGTILIAVQRLIFGRGEAKPGASLPSRFWQGVLGAVKGVGSALMGIGGGVIGVLLLTSFGRSVHVAIATAAGFGLFIAVPGAIGFMLAGQGAVLPPLSVGNVSLPAFASVAAISALTAPYGAKLAHKLRSALEGKGDWTLHIVRRSDEASGFMVLPRRWVVERTFAWLGRSRRLAKDWEATITSATAWLLIANARILTRRFVRHYAG
;
A
#
# COMPACT_ATOMS: atom_id res chain seq x y z
N MET A 1 25.91 14.92 22.34
CA MET A 1 25.31 13.68 21.79
C MET A 1 24.62 13.97 20.44
N ARG A 2 25.06 13.32 19.36
CA ARG A 2 24.51 13.48 18.01
C ARG A 2 23.48 12.37 17.72
N SER A 3 22.20 12.69 17.89
CA SER A 3 21.08 11.78 17.60
C SER A 3 20.84 11.64 16.08
N PHE A 4 21.04 10.44 15.53
CA PHE A 4 20.68 10.08 14.14
C PHE A 4 19.27 9.47 14.11
N ARG A 5 18.51 9.80 13.06
CA ARG A 5 17.10 9.41 12.87
C ARG A 5 17.02 8.49 11.64
N ILE A 6 16.40 7.31 11.77
CA ILE A 6 16.20 6.34 10.68
C ILE A 6 14.70 6.28 10.34
N LEU A 7 14.38 6.31 9.05
CA LEU A 7 13.03 6.22 8.49
C LEU A 7 12.91 4.90 7.70
N VAL A 8 11.87 4.10 7.96
CA VAL A 8 11.65 2.80 7.30
C VAL A 8 10.29 2.83 6.60
N ASP A 9 10.29 3.13 5.30
CA ASP A 9 9.06 3.35 4.54
C ASP A 9 8.99 2.50 3.27
N ALA A 10 8.13 1.46 3.29
CA ALA A 10 7.35 0.96 2.14
C ALA A 10 6.58 -0.33 2.52
N GLY A 11 7.27 -1.32 3.11
CA GLY A 11 6.69 -2.63 3.45
C GLY A 11 5.78 -2.64 4.68
N LEU A 12 5.91 -1.68 5.59
CA LEU A 12 5.11 -1.55 6.82
C LEU A 12 3.75 -0.85 6.62
N PHE A 13 3.47 -0.31 5.43
CA PHE A 13 2.45 0.73 5.24
C PHE A 13 1.03 0.24 4.90
N GLY A 14 0.77 -1.07 4.96
CA GLY A 14 -0.60 -1.60 4.81
C GLY A 14 -1.27 -1.22 3.48
N ILE A 15 -0.47 -0.92 2.44
CA ILE A 15 -0.95 -0.74 1.08
C ILE A 15 -1.40 -2.13 0.65
N GLY A 16 -2.72 -2.38 0.66
CA GLY A 16 -3.30 -3.63 0.20
C GLY A 16 -2.65 -4.00 -1.13
N GLY A 17 -2.02 -5.18 -1.20
CA GLY A 17 -1.06 -5.53 -2.24
C GLY A 17 -1.58 -5.43 -3.67
N GLY A 18 -2.88 -5.27 -3.88
CA GLY A 18 -3.55 -5.16 -5.18
C GLY A 18 -2.97 -4.12 -6.14
N VAL A 19 -2.44 -2.98 -5.67
CA VAL A 19 -1.79 -2.00 -6.58
C VAL A 19 -0.56 -2.59 -7.28
N VAL A 20 0.14 -3.53 -6.63
CA VAL A 20 1.32 -4.22 -7.18
C VAL A 20 0.94 -5.56 -7.79
N VAL A 21 0.01 -6.28 -7.14
CA VAL A 21 -0.40 -7.63 -7.53
C VAL A 21 -1.23 -7.61 -8.82
N VAL A 22 -2.14 -6.65 -9.03
CA VAL A 22 -2.98 -6.61 -10.24
C VAL A 22 -2.14 -6.43 -11.51
N PRO A 23 -1.21 -5.45 -11.62
CA PRO A 23 -0.37 -5.33 -12.81
C PRO A 23 0.56 -6.52 -13.02
N ALA A 24 1.09 -7.10 -11.93
CA ALA A 24 1.93 -8.28 -12.02
C ALA A 24 1.14 -9.49 -12.56
N LEU A 25 -0.08 -9.70 -12.07
CA LEU A 25 -0.96 -10.75 -12.57
C LEU A 25 -1.39 -10.50 -14.02
N TYR A 26 -1.71 -9.26 -14.38
CA TYR A 26 -2.02 -8.88 -15.76
C TYR A 26 -0.87 -9.25 -16.70
N ALA A 27 0.36 -8.85 -16.37
CA ALA A 27 1.54 -9.18 -17.17
C ALA A 27 1.81 -10.68 -17.28
N VAL A 28 1.56 -11.44 -16.20
CA VAL A 28 1.66 -12.91 -16.23
C VAL A 28 0.60 -13.51 -17.15
N PHE A 29 -0.66 -13.09 -17.03
CA PHE A 29 -1.74 -13.61 -17.86
C PHE A 29 -1.57 -13.28 -19.34
N ASP A 30 -1.09 -12.07 -19.64
CA ASP A 30 -0.67 -11.66 -20.97
C ASP A 30 0.43 -12.58 -21.52
N ALA A 31 1.50 -12.78 -20.76
CA ALA A 31 2.61 -13.66 -21.16
C ALA A 31 2.23 -15.14 -21.30
N THR A 32 1.22 -15.61 -20.57
CA THR A 32 0.73 -17.00 -20.65
C THR A 32 -0.36 -17.22 -21.70
N GLY A 33 -0.72 -16.19 -22.47
CA GLY A 33 -1.70 -16.30 -23.56
C GLY A 33 -3.15 -16.37 -23.10
N ALA A 34 -3.49 -15.78 -21.95
CA ALA A 34 -4.88 -15.64 -21.54
C ALA A 34 -5.62 -14.71 -22.53
N ALA A 35 -6.90 -15.01 -22.81
CA ALA A 35 -7.70 -14.22 -23.76
C ALA A 35 -7.73 -12.74 -23.38
N GLU A 36 -7.37 -11.86 -24.33
CA GLU A 36 -7.30 -10.40 -24.13
C GLU A 36 -8.58 -9.82 -23.52
N SER A 37 -9.74 -10.38 -23.89
CA SER A 37 -11.06 -9.99 -23.38
C SER A 37 -11.31 -10.33 -21.91
N GLU A 38 -10.43 -11.10 -21.26
CA GLU A 38 -10.60 -11.57 -19.88
C GLU A 38 -9.37 -11.31 -18.98
N GLN A 39 -8.20 -10.96 -19.52
CA GLN A 39 -6.94 -10.78 -18.79
C GLN A 39 -7.07 -9.85 -17.57
N MET A 40 -7.65 -8.65 -17.74
CA MET A 40 -7.81 -7.70 -16.62
C MET A 40 -8.82 -8.20 -15.59
N LYS A 41 -9.92 -8.84 -16.02
CA LYS A 41 -10.91 -9.42 -15.10
C LYS A 41 -10.28 -10.55 -14.28
N LEU A 42 -9.48 -11.42 -14.92
CA LEU A 42 -8.69 -12.47 -14.29
C LEU A 42 -7.70 -11.92 -13.26
N ALA A 43 -6.97 -10.85 -13.60
CA ALA A 43 -6.02 -10.20 -12.71
C ALA A 43 -6.70 -9.60 -11.48
N VAL A 44 -7.81 -8.88 -11.68
CA VAL A 44 -8.60 -8.25 -10.61
C VAL A 44 -9.24 -9.31 -9.70
N GLY A 45 -9.91 -10.31 -10.26
CA GLY A 45 -10.56 -11.38 -9.50
C GLY A 45 -9.55 -12.20 -8.68
N THR A 46 -8.42 -12.57 -9.28
CA THR A 46 -7.34 -13.29 -8.59
C THR A 46 -6.69 -12.45 -7.49
N SER A 47 -6.49 -11.15 -7.71
CA SER A 47 -6.02 -10.22 -6.68
C SER A 47 -6.98 -10.14 -5.50
N LEU A 48 -8.30 -10.04 -5.76
CA LEU A 48 -9.32 -10.04 -4.70
C LEU A 48 -9.26 -11.33 -3.88
N ALA A 49 -9.15 -12.49 -4.51
CA ALA A 49 -8.97 -13.75 -3.79
C ALA A 49 -7.72 -13.71 -2.89
N ALA A 50 -6.58 -13.22 -3.40
CA ALA A 50 -5.35 -13.08 -2.61
C ALA A 50 -5.49 -12.07 -1.45
N ILE A 51 -6.28 -11.01 -1.62
CA ILE A 51 -6.59 -10.02 -0.58
C ILE A 51 -7.31 -10.68 0.60
N ILE A 52 -8.15 -11.71 0.40
CA ILE A 52 -8.82 -12.42 1.50
C ILE A 52 -7.78 -12.93 2.52
N VAL A 53 -6.75 -13.62 2.05
CA VAL A 53 -5.70 -14.21 2.90
C VAL A 53 -4.92 -13.12 3.64
N THR A 54 -4.51 -12.06 2.92
CA THR A 54 -3.72 -10.97 3.49
C THR A 54 -4.53 -10.12 4.47
N SER A 55 -5.81 -9.86 4.19
CA SER A 55 -6.73 -9.12 5.07
C SER A 55 -7.04 -9.89 6.34
N ILE A 56 -7.27 -11.21 6.29
CA ILE A 56 -7.48 -12.02 7.51
C ILE A 56 -6.26 -11.92 8.42
N ARG A 57 -5.05 -12.13 7.87
CA ARG A 57 -3.81 -12.06 8.65
C ARG A 57 -3.57 -10.66 9.21
N SER A 58 -3.77 -9.63 8.39
CA SER A 58 -3.58 -8.23 8.78
C SER A 58 -4.57 -7.81 9.87
N LEU A 59 -5.86 -8.14 9.71
CA LEU A 59 -6.90 -7.84 10.72
C LEU A 59 -6.63 -8.58 12.03
N ARG A 60 -6.25 -9.86 11.98
CA ARG A 60 -5.87 -10.63 13.19
C ARG A 60 -4.67 -10.00 13.91
N GLY A 61 -3.65 -9.59 13.15
CA GLY A 61 -2.47 -8.90 13.71
C GLY A 61 -2.83 -7.58 14.40
N HIS A 62 -3.66 -6.75 13.75
CA HIS A 62 -4.08 -5.46 14.31
C HIS A 62 -5.08 -5.59 15.45
N SER A 63 -5.94 -6.61 15.42
CA SER A 63 -6.91 -6.92 16.49
C SER A 63 -6.19 -7.19 17.82
N LYS A 64 -5.09 -7.96 17.79
CA LYS A 64 -4.24 -8.20 18.98
C LYS A 64 -3.65 -6.92 19.58
N SER A 65 -3.54 -5.84 18.79
CA SER A 65 -3.00 -4.56 19.23
C SER A 65 -4.04 -3.63 19.86
N GLY A 66 -5.33 -4.00 19.84
CA GLY A 66 -6.43 -3.22 20.43
C GLY A 66 -6.84 -1.95 19.67
N ARG A 67 -6.27 -1.70 18.49
CA ARG A 67 -6.45 -0.42 17.73
C ARG A 67 -7.56 -0.46 16.68
N VAL A 68 -8.24 -1.59 16.50
CA VAL A 68 -9.30 -1.74 15.49
C VAL A 68 -10.58 -1.07 15.98
N ASP A 69 -11.12 -0.14 15.19
CA ASP A 69 -12.44 0.45 15.42
C ASP A 69 -13.53 -0.50 14.90
N TRP A 70 -13.99 -1.39 15.77
CA TRP A 70 -15.03 -2.37 15.47
C TRP A 70 -16.39 -1.74 15.16
N SER A 71 -16.66 -0.53 15.67
CA SER A 71 -17.93 0.15 15.42
C SER A 71 -18.06 0.54 13.95
N VAL A 72 -16.98 1.12 13.40
CA VAL A 72 -16.87 1.45 11.98
C VAL A 72 -16.91 0.20 11.14
N LEU A 73 -16.17 -0.85 11.52
CA LEU A 73 -16.09 -2.08 10.72
C LEU A 73 -17.45 -2.79 10.61
N ARG A 74 -18.20 -2.89 11.72
CA ARG A 74 -19.54 -3.51 11.75
C ARG A 74 -20.58 -2.70 10.98
N TRP A 75 -20.51 -1.37 11.05
CA TRP A 75 -21.44 -0.51 10.33
C TRP A 75 -21.14 -0.43 8.84
N TRP A 76 -19.88 -0.21 8.46
CA TRP A 76 -19.48 -0.03 7.05
C TRP A 76 -19.41 -1.36 6.29
N GLY A 77 -19.11 -2.46 6.98
CA GLY A 77 -18.88 -3.78 6.39
C GLY A 77 -19.98 -4.23 5.43
N PRO A 78 -21.27 -4.24 5.83
CA PRO A 78 -22.38 -4.61 4.96
C PRO A 78 -22.50 -3.75 3.69
N PHE A 79 -22.37 -2.42 3.82
CA PHE A 79 -22.43 -1.51 2.67
C PHE A 79 -21.24 -1.69 1.73
N ILE A 80 -20.04 -1.88 2.27
CA ILE A 80 -18.85 -2.22 1.50
C ILE A 80 -19.05 -3.54 0.75
N ALA A 81 -19.60 -4.56 1.40
CA ALA A 81 -19.85 -5.86 0.78
C ALA A 81 -20.89 -5.78 -0.33
N ALA A 82 -22.00 -5.07 -0.10
CA ALA A 82 -23.02 -4.82 -1.11
C ALA A 82 -22.44 -4.06 -2.32
N GLY A 83 -21.68 -2.99 -2.06
CA GLY A 83 -20.99 -2.25 -3.11
C GLY A 83 -19.97 -3.11 -3.87
N SER A 84 -19.24 -3.98 -3.18
CA SER A 84 -18.27 -4.88 -3.80
C SER A 84 -18.92 -5.95 -4.68
N LEU A 85 -20.06 -6.51 -4.27
CA LEU A 85 -20.87 -7.40 -5.11
C LEU A 85 -21.37 -6.66 -6.35
N GLY A 86 -21.89 -5.44 -6.16
CA GLY A 86 -22.31 -4.57 -7.27
C GLY A 86 -21.17 -4.28 -8.24
N GLY A 87 -19.98 -3.94 -7.75
CA GLY A 87 -18.79 -3.72 -8.56
C GLY A 87 -18.35 -4.95 -9.35
N ALA A 88 -18.37 -6.14 -8.74
CA ALA A 88 -18.07 -7.38 -9.44
C ALA A 88 -19.15 -7.75 -10.47
N GLY A 89 -20.42 -7.45 -10.19
CA GLY A 89 -21.50 -7.58 -11.17
C GLY A 89 -21.33 -6.64 -12.37
N LEU A 90 -20.94 -5.39 -12.13
CA LEU A 90 -20.60 -4.43 -13.19
C LEU A 90 -19.42 -4.92 -14.04
N ALA A 91 -18.41 -5.54 -13.43
CA ALA A 91 -17.26 -6.08 -14.15
C ALA A 91 -17.63 -7.16 -15.20
N ARG A 92 -18.80 -7.80 -15.08
CA ARG A 92 -19.31 -8.77 -16.08
C ARG A 92 -19.63 -8.10 -17.42
N ILE A 93 -20.19 -6.89 -17.38
CA ILE A 93 -20.68 -6.17 -18.56
C ILE A 93 -19.71 -5.09 -19.06
N VAL A 94 -18.71 -4.75 -18.25
CA VAL A 94 -17.68 -3.76 -18.59
C VAL A 94 -16.58 -4.44 -19.42
N SER A 95 -16.13 -3.75 -20.48
CA SER A 95 -15.02 -4.23 -21.31
C SER A 95 -13.69 -4.21 -20.55
N VAL A 96 -12.74 -5.03 -20.99
CA VAL A 96 -11.40 -5.05 -20.38
C VAL A 96 -10.70 -3.70 -20.48
N ASP A 97 -10.85 -2.97 -21.59
CA ASP A 97 -10.25 -1.65 -21.75
C ASP A 97 -10.74 -0.65 -20.71
N VAL A 98 -12.06 -0.65 -20.44
CA VAL A 98 -12.65 0.23 -19.43
C VAL A 98 -12.20 -0.18 -18.04
N LEU A 99 -12.13 -1.48 -17.74
CA LEU A 99 -11.61 -1.97 -16.44
C LEU A 99 -10.14 -1.58 -16.24
N THR A 100 -9.32 -1.71 -17.28
CA THR A 100 -7.91 -1.29 -17.31
C THR A 100 -7.77 0.21 -17.12
N LEU A 101 -8.65 1.01 -17.74
CA LEU A 101 -8.69 2.46 -17.56
C LEU A 101 -9.08 2.83 -16.13
N ILE A 102 -10.12 2.20 -15.56
CA ILE A 102 -10.55 2.42 -14.17
C ILE A 102 -9.40 2.13 -13.21
N PHE A 103 -8.71 1.00 -13.39
CA PHE A 103 -7.54 0.65 -12.60
C PHE A 103 -6.42 1.69 -12.71
N SER A 104 -6.05 2.03 -13.95
CA SER A 104 -4.91 2.92 -14.23
C SER A 104 -5.15 4.35 -13.75
N VAL A 105 -6.33 4.91 -14.07
CA VAL A 105 -6.72 6.25 -13.61
C VAL A 105 -6.86 6.27 -12.09
N GLY A 106 -7.54 5.29 -11.49
CA GLY A 106 -7.73 5.27 -10.05
C GLY A 106 -6.42 5.12 -9.28
N THR A 107 -5.45 4.33 -9.77
CA THR A 107 -4.13 4.22 -9.13
C THR A 107 -3.32 5.51 -9.24
N ILE A 108 -3.39 6.21 -10.38
CA ILE A 108 -2.81 7.55 -10.55
C ILE A 108 -3.46 8.54 -9.58
N LEU A 109 -4.79 8.57 -9.48
CA LEU A 109 -5.50 9.47 -8.57
C LEU A 109 -5.10 9.23 -7.12
N ILE A 110 -5.01 7.97 -6.69
CA ILE A 110 -4.51 7.59 -5.36
C ILE A 110 -3.07 8.07 -5.15
N ALA A 111 -2.21 7.94 -6.15
CA ALA A 111 -0.82 8.39 -6.09
C ALA A 111 -0.72 9.92 -5.98
N VAL A 112 -1.44 10.65 -6.84
CA VAL A 112 -1.51 12.12 -6.85
C VAL A 112 -2.08 12.65 -5.54
N GLN A 113 -3.16 12.06 -5.04
CA GLN A 113 -3.74 12.44 -3.75
C GLN A 113 -2.70 12.30 -2.63
N ARG A 114 -1.92 11.21 -2.62
CA ARG A 114 -0.85 11.00 -1.62
C ARG A 114 0.30 12.00 -1.78
N LEU A 115 0.61 12.45 -2.98
CA LEU A 115 1.64 13.46 -3.23
C LEU A 115 1.19 14.85 -2.77
N ILE A 116 -0.05 15.23 -3.06
CA ILE A 116 -0.60 16.57 -2.75
C ILE A 116 -0.93 16.71 -1.27
N PHE A 117 -1.68 15.77 -0.70
CA PHE A 117 -2.19 15.88 0.67
C PHE A 117 -1.25 15.29 1.72
N GLY A 118 -0.16 14.63 1.29
CA GLY A 118 0.75 13.93 2.18
C GLY A 118 0.08 12.78 2.92
N ARG A 119 0.75 12.27 3.96
CA ARG A 119 0.11 11.34 4.91
C ARG A 119 -0.90 12.14 5.72
N GLY A 120 -2.19 11.86 5.55
CA GLY A 120 -3.26 12.54 6.26
C GLY A 120 -3.01 12.53 7.76
N GLU A 121 -2.70 13.69 8.31
CA GLU A 121 -2.72 13.93 9.74
C GLU A 121 -4.18 14.03 10.18
N ALA A 122 -4.50 13.37 11.29
CA ALA A 122 -5.85 13.36 11.82
C ALA A 122 -6.19 14.79 12.23
N LYS A 123 -7.06 15.46 11.47
CA LYS A 123 -7.56 16.79 11.84
C LYS A 123 -8.33 16.67 13.16
N PRO A 124 -7.89 17.30 14.25
CA PRO A 124 -8.62 17.28 15.52
C PRO A 124 -10.03 17.87 15.31
N GLY A 125 -11.06 17.18 15.80
CA GLY A 125 -12.46 17.64 15.71
C GLY A 125 -13.26 17.17 14.49
N ALA A 126 -12.65 16.49 13.52
CA ALA A 126 -13.41 15.86 12.43
C ALA A 126 -14.13 14.61 12.94
N SER A 127 -15.47 14.60 12.88
CA SER A 127 -16.28 13.42 13.16
C SER A 127 -16.58 12.65 11.87
N LEU A 128 -16.93 11.36 12.01
CA LEU A 128 -17.55 10.65 10.91
C LEU A 128 -18.85 11.35 10.50
N PRO A 129 -19.21 11.33 9.19
CA PRO A 129 -20.44 11.95 8.72
C PRO A 129 -21.66 11.19 9.23
N SER A 130 -22.88 11.66 8.92
CA SER A 130 -24.11 10.97 9.32
C SER A 130 -24.12 9.50 8.86
N ARG A 131 -24.85 8.64 9.58
CA ARG A 131 -24.88 7.19 9.29
C ARG A 131 -25.27 6.86 7.84
N PHE A 132 -26.14 7.67 7.25
CA PHE A 132 -26.50 7.57 5.84
C PHE A 132 -25.29 7.76 4.93
N TRP A 133 -24.55 8.87 5.09
CA TRP A 133 -23.36 9.15 4.29
C TRP A 133 -22.23 8.14 4.53
N GLN A 134 -22.11 7.59 5.74
CA GLN A 134 -21.20 6.48 6.01
C GLN A 134 -21.53 5.24 5.17
N GLY A 135 -22.83 4.92 5.02
CA GLY A 135 -23.29 3.81 4.17
C GLY A 135 -22.97 4.05 2.70
N VAL A 136 -23.24 5.26 2.20
CA VAL A 136 -22.90 5.67 0.81
C VAL A 136 -21.40 5.57 0.56
N LEU A 137 -20.57 6.12 1.44
CA LEU A 137 -19.11 6.04 1.33
C LEU A 137 -18.61 4.59 1.38
N GLY A 138 -19.21 3.76 2.23
CA GLY A 138 -18.94 2.32 2.29
C GLY A 138 -19.22 1.63 0.96
N ALA A 139 -20.40 1.85 0.38
CA ALA A 139 -20.82 1.27 -0.89
C ALA A 139 -19.96 1.72 -2.07
N VAL A 140 -19.74 3.04 -2.23
CA VAL A 140 -18.89 3.61 -3.29
C VAL A 140 -17.47 3.07 -3.20
N LYS A 141 -16.92 3.02 -1.98
CA LYS A 141 -15.61 2.39 -1.74
C LYS A 141 -15.63 0.91 -2.14
N GLY A 142 -16.69 0.17 -1.82
CA GLY A 142 -16.87 -1.23 -2.19
C GLY A 142 -16.80 -1.43 -3.70
N VAL A 143 -17.59 -0.67 -4.46
CA VAL A 143 -17.62 -0.72 -5.93
C VAL A 143 -16.24 -0.43 -6.52
N GLY A 144 -15.64 0.72 -6.17
CA GLY A 144 -14.35 1.14 -6.73
C GLY A 144 -13.22 0.17 -6.37
N SER A 145 -13.19 -0.32 -5.13
CA SER A 145 -12.15 -1.25 -4.69
C SER A 145 -12.26 -2.62 -5.39
N ALA A 146 -13.48 -3.09 -5.64
CA ALA A 146 -13.73 -4.35 -6.35
C ALA A 146 -13.32 -4.25 -7.82
N LEU A 147 -13.72 -3.18 -8.52
CA LEU A 147 -13.36 -2.96 -9.93
C LEU A 147 -11.84 -2.82 -10.12
N MET A 148 -11.15 -2.20 -9.17
CA MET A 148 -9.70 -2.05 -9.23
C MET A 148 -8.93 -3.27 -8.69
N GLY A 149 -9.58 -4.23 -8.03
CA GLY A 149 -8.88 -5.34 -7.37
C GLY A 149 -7.89 -4.88 -6.29
N ILE A 150 -8.12 -3.70 -5.68
CA ILE A 150 -7.27 -3.11 -4.65
C ILE A 150 -7.94 -3.30 -3.29
N GLY A 151 -7.19 -3.84 -2.33
CA GLY A 151 -7.67 -3.97 -0.96
C GLY A 151 -8.00 -2.60 -0.38
N GLY A 152 -9.18 -2.46 0.24
CA GLY A 152 -9.71 -1.19 0.76
C GLY A 152 -8.90 -0.52 1.87
N GLY A 153 -7.68 -1.01 2.15
CA GLY A 153 -6.69 -0.40 3.01
C GLY A 153 -6.31 1.00 2.56
N VAL A 154 -6.00 1.22 1.28
CA VAL A 154 -5.54 2.55 0.82
C VAL A 154 -6.65 3.59 0.92
N ILE A 155 -7.80 3.32 0.31
CA ILE A 155 -8.95 4.23 0.32
C ILE A 155 -9.54 4.36 1.73
N GLY A 156 -9.62 3.25 2.48
CA GLY A 156 -10.14 3.24 3.84
C GLY A 156 -9.27 4.01 4.83
N VAL A 157 -7.94 3.90 4.73
CA VAL A 157 -7.02 4.70 5.55
C VAL A 157 -7.23 6.18 5.26
N LEU A 158 -7.28 6.56 3.99
CA LEU A 158 -7.46 7.96 3.59
C LEU A 158 -8.78 8.52 4.15
N LEU A 159 -9.90 7.83 3.93
CA LEU A 159 -11.21 8.25 4.45
C LEU A 159 -11.23 8.37 5.97
N LEU A 160 -10.72 7.37 6.69
CA LEU A 160 -10.73 7.40 8.15
C LEU A 160 -9.84 8.50 8.72
N THR A 161 -8.66 8.73 8.12
CA THR A 161 -7.77 9.83 8.52
C THR A 161 -8.38 11.21 8.21
N SER A 162 -9.11 11.36 7.09
CA SER A 162 -9.81 12.60 6.79
C SER A 162 -10.95 12.91 7.75
N PHE A 163 -11.55 11.88 8.36
CA PHE A 163 -12.54 12.00 9.43
C PHE A 163 -11.93 11.88 10.84
N GLY A 164 -10.68 12.32 11.01
CA GLY A 164 -10.07 12.51 12.32
C GLY A 164 -9.60 11.24 13.04
N ARG A 165 -9.64 10.06 12.40
CA ARG A 165 -9.08 8.84 13.00
C ARG A 165 -7.56 8.85 12.88
N SER A 166 -6.88 8.52 13.98
CA SER A 166 -5.42 8.39 13.96
C SER A 166 -4.97 7.37 12.92
N VAL A 167 -3.82 7.62 12.29
CA VAL A 167 -3.25 6.75 11.23
C VAL A 167 -3.18 5.28 11.67
N HIS A 168 -2.85 5.02 12.94
CA HIS A 168 -2.77 3.65 13.47
C HIS A 168 -4.14 2.95 13.53
N VAL A 169 -5.18 3.67 13.99
CA VAL A 169 -6.56 3.15 14.02
C VAL A 169 -7.09 3.02 12.59
N ALA A 170 -6.81 3.99 11.72
CA ALA A 170 -7.20 3.95 10.32
C ALA A 170 -6.62 2.73 9.60
N ILE A 171 -5.32 2.46 9.76
CA ILE A 171 -4.66 1.27 9.18
C ILE A 171 -5.24 -0.02 9.77
N ALA A 172 -5.41 -0.08 11.10
CA ALA A 172 -5.95 -1.25 11.79
C ALA A 172 -7.39 -1.59 11.34
N THR A 173 -8.27 -0.59 11.26
CA THR A 173 -9.66 -0.74 10.82
C THR A 173 -9.75 -1.05 9.33
N ALA A 174 -8.93 -0.37 8.49
CA ALA A 174 -8.96 -0.58 7.05
C ALA A 174 -8.43 -1.95 6.61
N ALA A 175 -7.60 -2.60 7.43
CA ALA A 175 -7.23 -4.01 7.23
C ALA A 175 -8.47 -4.93 7.18
N GLY A 176 -9.49 -4.63 7.99
CA GLY A 176 -10.76 -5.36 8.00
C GLY A 176 -11.64 -5.08 6.80
N PHE A 177 -11.64 -3.84 6.28
CA PHE A 177 -12.40 -3.50 5.07
C PHE A 177 -12.01 -4.35 3.86
N GLY A 178 -10.74 -4.77 3.78
CA GLY A 178 -10.28 -5.63 2.70
C GLY A 178 -11.04 -6.96 2.65
N LEU A 179 -11.46 -7.52 3.79
CA LEU A 179 -12.26 -8.74 3.82
C LEU A 179 -13.68 -8.53 3.25
N PHE A 180 -14.32 -7.42 3.63
CA PHE A 180 -15.65 -7.04 3.15
C PHE A 180 -15.67 -6.65 1.67
N ILE A 181 -14.52 -6.36 1.05
CA ILE A 181 -14.42 -6.18 -0.39
C ILE A 181 -14.07 -7.52 -1.06
N ALA A 182 -12.99 -8.14 -0.58
CA ALA A 182 -12.36 -9.25 -1.25
C ALA A 182 -13.23 -10.50 -1.34
N VAL A 183 -13.96 -10.85 -0.27
CA VAL A 183 -14.82 -12.04 -0.27
C VAL A 183 -15.97 -11.90 -1.27
N PRO A 184 -16.87 -10.91 -1.13
CA PRO A 184 -17.94 -10.71 -2.11
C PRO A 184 -17.41 -10.42 -3.52
N GLY A 185 -16.35 -9.61 -3.64
CA GLY A 185 -15.74 -9.32 -4.94
C GLY A 185 -15.21 -10.57 -5.64
N ALA A 186 -14.41 -11.40 -4.96
CA ALA A 186 -13.90 -12.65 -5.52
C ALA A 186 -15.03 -13.59 -5.93
N ILE A 187 -16.07 -13.74 -5.08
CA ILE A 187 -17.26 -14.53 -5.43
C ILE A 187 -17.93 -13.96 -6.69
N GLY A 188 -18.12 -12.65 -6.77
CA GLY A 188 -18.72 -12.01 -7.94
C GLY A 188 -17.91 -12.24 -9.21
N PHE A 189 -16.57 -12.17 -9.16
CA PHE A 189 -15.69 -12.46 -10.30
C PHE A 189 -15.66 -13.95 -10.66
N MET A 190 -15.77 -14.87 -9.69
CA MET A 190 -15.94 -16.30 -9.95
C MET A 190 -17.25 -16.59 -10.70
N LEU A 191 -18.33 -15.86 -10.38
CA LEU A 191 -19.62 -15.99 -11.06
C LEU A 191 -19.63 -15.27 -12.42
N ALA A 192 -18.96 -14.13 -12.54
CA ALA A 192 -18.93 -13.32 -13.76
C ALA A 192 -18.23 -14.03 -14.93
N GLY A 193 -17.17 -14.79 -14.66
CA GLY A 193 -16.36 -15.46 -15.69
C GLY A 193 -16.86 -16.85 -16.10
N GLN A 194 -18.04 -17.28 -15.68
CA GLN A 194 -18.57 -18.58 -16.09
C GLN A 194 -18.86 -18.60 -17.60
N GLY A 195 -18.35 -19.63 -18.29
CA GLY A 195 -18.51 -19.80 -19.73
C GLY A 195 -17.46 -19.08 -20.59
N ALA A 196 -16.54 -18.32 -19.98
CA ALA A 196 -15.41 -17.74 -20.69
C ALA A 196 -14.29 -18.79 -20.91
N VAL A 197 -13.53 -18.64 -22.00
CA VAL A 197 -12.32 -19.44 -22.24
C VAL A 197 -11.20 -18.88 -21.36
N LEU A 198 -10.84 -19.62 -20.31
CA LEU A 198 -9.95 -19.17 -19.25
C LEU A 198 -8.77 -20.14 -19.10
N PRO A 199 -7.63 -19.69 -18.53
CA PRO A 199 -6.51 -20.58 -18.23
C PRO A 199 -6.93 -21.78 -17.36
N PRO A 200 -6.26 -22.94 -17.49
CA PRO A 200 -6.58 -24.14 -16.71
C PRO A 200 -6.62 -23.84 -15.21
N LEU A 201 -7.49 -24.55 -14.49
CA LEU A 201 -7.69 -24.40 -13.04
C LEU A 201 -8.16 -22.98 -12.61
N SER A 202 -8.90 -22.29 -13.48
CA SER A 202 -9.60 -21.05 -13.12
C SER A 202 -11.06 -21.34 -12.75
N VAL A 203 -11.55 -20.64 -11.73
CA VAL A 203 -12.97 -20.64 -11.34
C VAL A 203 -13.53 -19.27 -11.71
N GLY A 204 -14.20 -19.18 -12.85
CA GLY A 204 -14.51 -17.89 -13.48
C GLY A 204 -13.26 -17.02 -13.62
N ASN A 205 -13.37 -15.72 -13.36
CA ASN A 205 -12.24 -14.80 -13.45
C ASN A 205 -11.26 -14.88 -12.25
N VAL A 206 -11.13 -16.04 -11.60
CA VAL A 206 -10.17 -16.28 -10.52
C VAL A 206 -9.31 -17.48 -10.85
N SER A 207 -8.02 -17.25 -11.09
CA SER A 207 -7.05 -18.32 -11.36
C SER A 207 -6.53 -18.91 -10.04
N LEU A 208 -6.79 -20.20 -9.80
CA LEU A 208 -6.34 -20.87 -8.57
C LEU A 208 -4.80 -20.99 -8.48
N PRO A 209 -4.06 -21.32 -9.55
CA PRO A 209 -2.59 -21.37 -9.51
C PRO A 209 -1.97 -20.01 -9.19
N ALA A 210 -2.47 -18.95 -9.81
CA ALA A 210 -1.97 -17.59 -9.57
C ALA A 210 -2.32 -17.11 -8.15
N PHE A 211 -3.55 -17.38 -7.68
CA PHE A 211 -3.94 -17.13 -6.29
C PHE A 211 -3.01 -17.86 -5.30
N ALA A 212 -2.77 -19.16 -5.50
CA ALA A 212 -1.91 -19.97 -4.64
C ALA A 212 -0.47 -19.42 -4.62
N SER A 213 0.05 -19.01 -5.78
CA SER A 213 1.37 -18.42 -5.91
C SER A 213 1.48 -17.10 -5.14
N VAL A 214 0.53 -16.18 -5.33
CA VAL A 214 0.50 -14.89 -4.60
C VAL A 214 0.34 -15.11 -3.09
N ALA A 215 -0.53 -16.05 -2.69
CA ALA A 215 -0.73 -16.38 -1.29
C ALA A 215 0.51 -17.01 -0.65
N ALA A 216 1.21 -17.90 -1.35
CA ALA A 216 2.45 -18.52 -0.90
C ALA A 216 3.58 -17.49 -0.77
N ILE A 217 3.80 -16.66 -1.80
CA ILE A 217 4.80 -15.58 -1.76
C ILE A 217 4.51 -14.64 -0.59
N SER A 218 3.25 -14.23 -0.41
CA SER A 218 2.83 -13.37 0.71
C SER A 218 3.05 -14.06 2.07
N ALA A 219 2.80 -15.37 2.17
CA ALA A 219 3.02 -16.14 3.40
C ALA A 219 4.49 -16.28 3.74
N LEU A 220 5.34 -16.51 2.74
CA LEU A 220 6.78 -16.64 2.92
C LEU A 220 7.42 -15.32 3.28
N THR A 221 7.04 -14.22 2.61
CA THR A 221 7.67 -12.90 2.78
C THR A 221 7.21 -12.15 4.04
N ALA A 222 5.98 -12.35 4.52
CA ALA A 222 5.44 -11.62 5.68
C ALA A 222 6.27 -11.77 6.99
N PRO A 223 6.74 -12.98 7.38
CA PRO A 223 7.61 -13.14 8.55
C PRO A 223 8.97 -12.47 8.39
N TYR A 224 9.55 -12.44 7.19
CA TYR A 224 10.82 -11.76 6.94
C TYR A 224 10.69 -10.25 7.11
N GLY A 225 9.58 -9.65 6.65
CA GLY A 225 9.29 -8.24 6.88
C GLY A 225 9.21 -7.89 8.37
N ALA A 226 8.51 -8.70 9.16
CA ALA A 226 8.40 -8.51 10.61
C ALA A 226 9.74 -8.73 11.32
N LYS A 227 10.49 -9.78 10.95
CA LYS A 227 11.82 -10.07 11.52
C LYS A 227 12.84 -8.99 11.15
N LEU A 228 12.81 -8.44 9.95
CA LEU A 228 13.72 -7.38 9.52
C LEU A 228 13.47 -6.09 10.31
N ALA A 229 12.20 -5.71 10.52
CA ALA A 229 11.84 -4.57 11.37
C ALA A 229 12.33 -4.77 12.81
N HIS A 230 12.19 -5.98 13.36
CA HIS A 230 12.64 -6.28 14.71
C HIS A 230 14.17 -6.37 14.83
N LYS A 231 14.85 -6.99 13.85
CA LYS A 231 16.32 -7.06 13.75
C LYS A 231 16.94 -5.68 13.57
N LEU A 232 16.30 -4.79 12.83
CA LEU A 232 16.76 -3.41 12.71
C LEU A 232 16.71 -2.71 14.07
N ARG A 233 15.63 -2.90 14.83
CA ARG A 233 15.53 -2.38 16.20
C ARG A 233 16.62 -2.95 17.10
N SER A 234 16.81 -4.27 17.11
CA SER A 234 17.82 -4.93 17.94
C SER A 234 19.26 -4.62 17.51
N ALA A 235 19.52 -4.41 16.22
CA ALA A 235 20.84 -4.04 15.72
C ALA A 235 21.23 -2.59 16.05
N LEU A 236 20.23 -1.76 16.36
CA LEU A 236 20.42 -0.40 16.84
C LEU A 236 20.53 -0.38 18.37
N GLU A 237 19.90 -1.30 19.09
CA GLU A 237 20.07 -1.47 20.54
C GLU A 237 21.56 -1.72 20.89
N GLY A 238 22.10 -0.93 21.83
CA GLY A 238 23.49 -1.06 22.29
C GLY A 238 24.56 -0.35 21.45
N LYS A 239 24.26 0.14 20.24
CA LYS A 239 25.20 0.96 19.44
C LYS A 239 25.22 2.45 19.84
N GLY A 240 24.64 2.79 20.99
CA GLY A 240 24.43 4.14 21.51
C GLY A 240 23.05 4.30 22.14
N ASP A 241 22.83 5.38 22.89
CA ASP A 241 21.50 5.79 23.35
C ASP A 241 20.68 6.32 22.17
N TRP A 242 20.14 5.40 21.39
CA TRP A 242 19.28 5.73 20.26
C TRP A 242 17.86 5.95 20.74
N THR A 243 17.52 7.21 20.99
CA THR A 243 16.13 7.61 21.22
C THR A 243 15.40 7.66 19.88
N LEU A 244 14.58 6.65 19.60
CA LEU A 244 13.68 6.65 18.45
C LEU A 244 12.58 7.69 18.67
N HIS A 245 12.84 8.91 18.21
CA HIS A 245 11.81 9.92 18.11
C HIS A 245 11.09 9.75 16.77
N ILE A 246 9.88 9.18 16.82
CA ILE A 246 8.93 9.31 15.72
C ILE A 246 8.48 10.77 15.70
N VAL A 247 9.22 11.60 14.96
CA VAL A 247 8.85 12.99 14.72
C VAL A 247 7.64 12.98 13.81
N ARG A 248 6.46 13.05 14.42
CA ARG A 248 5.21 13.36 13.72
C ARG A 248 5.36 14.78 13.17
N ARG A 249 4.79 15.05 11.99
CA ARG A 249 4.67 16.44 11.55
C ARG A 249 3.66 17.10 12.51
N SER A 250 3.87 18.39 12.77
CA SER A 250 3.01 19.14 13.70
C SER A 250 1.66 19.32 13.04
N ASP A 251 0.60 18.82 13.68
CA ASP A 251 -0.79 18.89 13.20
C ASP A 251 -1.31 20.34 13.10
N GLU A 252 -0.59 21.32 13.67
CA GLU A 252 -0.93 22.75 13.70
C GLU A 252 -0.31 23.57 12.54
N ALA A 253 0.59 22.96 11.75
CA ALA A 253 1.37 23.67 10.74
C ALA A 253 0.64 23.79 9.38
N SER A 254 0.06 24.96 9.07
CA SER A 254 -0.45 25.28 7.73
C SER A 254 0.69 25.69 6.77
N GLY A 255 1.35 24.71 6.16
CA GLY A 255 2.35 24.94 5.10
C GLY A 255 3.65 24.15 5.26
N PHE A 256 4.70 24.56 4.55
CA PHE A 256 6.03 23.96 4.66
C PHE A 256 6.71 24.43 5.96
N MET A 257 6.71 23.56 6.97
CA MET A 257 7.43 23.79 8.21
C MET A 257 8.74 22.99 8.18
N VAL A 258 9.87 23.69 8.32
CA VAL A 258 11.18 23.05 8.40
C VAL A 258 11.28 22.33 9.73
N LEU A 259 11.14 21.01 9.73
CA LEU A 259 11.38 20.18 10.90
C LEU A 259 12.90 20.05 11.12
N PRO A 260 13.46 20.61 12.21
CA PRO A 260 14.89 20.59 12.45
C PRO A 260 15.43 19.15 12.42
N ARG A 261 16.54 18.95 11.71
CA ARG A 261 17.23 17.66 11.45
C ARG A 261 16.53 16.65 10.53
N ARG A 262 15.22 16.70 10.31
CA ARG A 262 14.53 15.81 9.34
C ARG A 262 15.02 16.07 7.92
N TRP A 263 15.03 17.34 7.55
CA TRP A 263 15.49 17.78 6.24
C TRP A 263 16.96 17.43 5.97
N VAL A 264 17.82 17.40 6.99
CA VAL A 264 19.22 16.95 6.84
C VAL A 264 19.28 15.48 6.45
N VAL A 265 18.46 14.64 7.10
CA VAL A 265 18.37 13.20 6.79
C VAL A 265 17.77 12.95 5.41
N GLU A 266 16.62 13.56 5.10
CA GLU A 266 15.96 13.44 3.80
C GLU A 266 16.85 13.92 2.66
N ARG A 267 17.52 15.06 2.83
CA ARG A 267 18.45 15.60 1.84
C ARG A 267 19.67 14.69 1.67
N THR A 268 20.15 14.06 2.75
CA THR A 268 21.22 13.06 2.69
C THR A 268 20.79 11.83 1.90
N PHE A 269 19.62 11.24 2.20
CA PHE A 269 19.08 10.13 1.40
C PHE A 269 18.82 10.53 -0.05
N ALA A 270 18.35 11.74 -0.32
CA ALA A 270 18.18 12.24 -1.69
C ALA A 270 19.53 12.35 -2.42
N TRP A 271 20.62 12.75 -1.75
CA TRP A 271 21.95 12.77 -2.34
C TRP A 271 22.51 11.36 -2.58
N LEU A 272 22.36 10.46 -1.61
CA LEU A 272 22.76 9.06 -1.76
C LEU A 272 21.94 8.37 -2.87
N GLY A 273 20.65 8.71 -2.97
CA GLY A 273 19.73 8.26 -4.01
C GLY A 273 20.14 8.65 -5.44
N ARG A 274 20.91 9.74 -5.60
CA ARG A 274 21.51 10.12 -6.90
C ARG A 274 22.73 9.29 -7.26
N SER A 275 23.30 8.54 -6.32
CA SER A 275 24.33 7.55 -6.59
C SER A 275 23.66 6.21 -6.84
N ARG A 276 23.54 5.80 -8.12
CA ARG A 276 22.85 4.56 -8.54
C ARG A 276 23.25 3.34 -7.71
N ARG A 277 24.53 3.18 -7.40
CA ARG A 277 25.10 2.07 -6.61
C ARG A 277 24.73 2.06 -5.12
N LEU A 278 24.17 3.14 -4.59
CA LEU A 278 23.64 3.19 -3.23
C LEU A 278 22.10 3.11 -3.20
N ALA A 279 21.46 3.24 -4.37
CA ALA A 279 20.01 3.38 -4.49
C ALA A 279 19.34 2.18 -5.17
N LYS A 280 20.04 1.53 -6.11
CA LYS A 280 19.49 0.50 -7.00
C LYS A 280 20.32 -0.79 -7.04
N ASP A 281 21.64 -0.68 -6.92
CA ASP A 281 22.54 -1.84 -6.88
C ASP A 281 22.95 -2.10 -5.43
N TRP A 282 22.83 -3.34 -4.97
CA TRP A 282 23.28 -3.72 -3.63
C TRP A 282 24.76 -4.10 -3.68
N GLU A 283 25.56 -3.55 -2.76
CA GLU A 283 26.99 -3.87 -2.68
C GLU A 283 27.19 -5.21 -1.95
N ALA A 284 28.07 -6.06 -2.49
CA ALA A 284 28.29 -7.42 -2.00
C ALA A 284 28.98 -7.47 -0.63
N THR A 285 29.72 -6.42 -0.27
CA THR A 285 30.44 -6.32 1.02
C THR A 285 30.16 -4.98 1.69
N ILE A 286 30.21 -4.98 3.03
CA ILE A 286 30.07 -3.76 3.83
C ILE A 286 31.17 -2.76 3.48
N THR A 287 32.40 -3.22 3.26
CA THR A 287 33.53 -2.38 2.87
C THR A 287 33.26 -1.66 1.55
N SER A 288 32.70 -2.35 0.56
CA SER A 288 32.32 -1.72 -0.71
C SER A 288 31.18 -0.69 -0.53
N ALA A 289 30.16 -1.04 0.25
CA ALA A 289 29.07 -0.11 0.59
C ALA A 289 29.60 1.16 1.28
N THR A 290 30.54 1.01 2.22
CA THR A 290 31.18 2.15 2.90
C THR A 290 32.03 2.99 1.96
N ALA A 291 32.77 2.37 1.02
CA ALA A 291 33.55 3.08 0.01
C ALA A 291 32.64 3.94 -0.89
N TRP A 292 31.53 3.38 -1.37
CA TRP A 292 30.56 4.12 -2.18
C TRP A 292 29.90 5.26 -1.42
N LEU A 293 29.62 5.08 -0.13
CA LEU A 293 29.11 6.13 0.73
C LEU A 293 30.10 7.29 0.87
N LEU A 294 31.40 7.00 1.04
CA LEU A 294 32.47 8.00 1.05
C LEU A 294 32.61 8.71 -0.30
N ILE A 295 32.56 7.98 -1.41
CA ILE A 295 32.61 8.55 -2.77
C ILE A 295 31.41 9.47 -3.03
N ALA A 296 30.21 9.07 -2.60
CA ALA A 296 29.00 9.89 -2.73
C ALA A 296 29.14 11.21 -1.96
N ASN A 297 29.68 11.16 -0.74
CA ASN A 297 29.97 12.36 0.06
C ASN A 297 31.06 13.23 -0.59
N ALA A 298 32.15 12.63 -1.07
CA ALA A 298 33.22 13.34 -1.76
C ALA A 298 32.70 14.11 -2.98
N ARG A 299 31.88 13.47 -3.83
CA ARG A 299 31.26 14.11 -5.01
C ARG A 299 30.42 15.34 -4.65
N ILE A 300 29.71 15.32 -3.52
CA ILE A 300 28.93 16.47 -3.05
C ILE A 300 29.87 17.62 -2.68
N LEU A 301 30.94 17.32 -1.94
CA LEU A 301 31.94 18.32 -1.53
C LEU A 301 32.66 18.92 -2.73
N THR A 302 33.12 18.10 -3.68
CA THR A 302 33.80 18.57 -4.90
C THR A 302 32.88 19.48 -5.73
N ARG A 303 31.60 19.12 -5.89
CA ARG A 303 30.63 19.98 -6.61
C ARG A 303 30.38 21.32 -5.91
N ARG A 304 30.40 21.34 -4.57
CA ARG A 304 30.25 22.59 -3.80
C ARG A 304 31.50 23.44 -3.89
N PHE A 305 32.67 22.82 -3.81
CA PHE A 305 33.96 23.49 -3.98
C PHE A 305 34.04 24.17 -5.35
N VAL A 306 33.79 23.43 -6.44
CA VAL A 306 33.82 23.99 -7.79
C VAL A 306 32.85 25.17 -7.95
N ARG A 307 31.63 25.08 -7.40
CA ARG A 307 30.66 26.19 -7.46
C ARG A 307 31.07 27.43 -6.68
N HIS A 308 31.89 27.28 -5.63
CA HIS A 308 32.32 28.40 -4.81
C HIS A 308 33.45 29.21 -5.47
N TYR A 309 34.22 28.58 -6.36
CA TYR A 309 35.34 29.23 -7.08
C TYR A 309 35.03 29.52 -8.55
N ALA A 310 33.87 29.10 -9.07
CA ALA A 310 33.44 29.31 -10.45
C ALA A 310 32.36 30.40 -10.60
N GLY A 311 32.09 31.17 -9.54
CA GLY A 311 31.21 32.35 -9.54
C GLY A 311 31.85 33.46 -8.74
#